data_AF-A0A4Q3ED16-F1
#
_entry.id   AF-A0A4Q3ED16-F1
#
_cell.length_a   1.000
_cell.length_b   1.000
_cell.length_c   1.000
_cell.angle_alpha   90.00
_cell.angle_beta   90.00
_cell.angle_gamma   90.00
#
_symmetry.space_group_name_H-M   'P 1'
#
loop_
_entity.id
_entity.type
_entity.pdbx_description
1 polymer ?
#
loop_
_entity_poly.entity_id
_entity_poly.type
_entity_poly.pdbx_seq_one_letter_code
_entity_poly.pdbx_strand_id
1 'polypeptide(L)'
;MKKTLLYLLPFAVFSCVQAQKPDPIQQKYAAYITAEDARKHLTILASDAFEGRETGKPGAEKAANYLAGEFKKLGLQAPNKGSYFLDVPLEEKSLKVTAFTVNNQPFENGKDFLMRGTFSNTSLHANDVIFIGYGTPEELGTIDLSGKILVWINEDKPGTGTTTNTSYRISAARNKIVKDLQSKHPAVILAANAGIAEVLKRFGSSFTGSSIALKKENATPVQQQAPVININLTVADQLVKVSGQTFEQLKKASAEGNVPAKVLKTNFTANYYTESKPAKAVDVVGFLPGSDPKLKDEILVFSAHYDHIG
;
A
#
# COMPACT_ATOMS: atom_id res chain seq x y z
N MET A 1 24.75 62.96 -45.29
CA MET A 1 24.40 61.84 -46.21
C MET A 1 23.85 60.71 -45.32
N LYS A 2 22.59 60.79 -44.89
CA LYS A 2 21.36 60.23 -45.47
C LYS A 2 21.40 58.70 -45.69
N LYS A 3 20.71 58.03 -44.76
CA LYS A 3 19.75 56.93 -44.94
C LYS A 3 20.29 55.55 -45.29
N THR A 4 20.37 54.67 -44.28
CA THR A 4 20.01 53.24 -44.39
C THR A 4 19.85 52.67 -42.97
N LEU A 5 18.72 53.02 -42.33
CA LEU A 5 18.20 52.33 -41.16
C LEU A 5 16.69 52.20 -41.39
N LEU A 6 16.10 51.09 -40.93
CA LEU A 6 14.76 50.54 -41.22
C LEU A 6 14.70 49.70 -42.51
N TYR A 7 14.47 48.40 -42.31
CA TYR A 7 13.40 47.58 -42.91
C TYR A 7 13.79 46.08 -42.86
N LEU A 8 14.00 45.51 -41.66
CA LEU A 8 14.13 44.05 -41.51
C LEU A 8 13.41 43.51 -40.27
N LEU A 9 12.39 44.22 -39.77
CA LEU A 9 11.62 43.82 -38.59
C LEU A 9 10.08 43.85 -38.80
N PRO A 10 9.54 43.22 -39.87
CA PRO A 10 8.23 42.58 -39.71
C PRO A 10 8.20 41.11 -40.12
N PHE A 11 9.28 40.53 -40.66
CA PHE A 11 9.24 39.13 -41.13
C PHE A 11 9.46 38.07 -40.03
N ALA A 12 9.93 38.46 -38.84
CA ALA A 12 10.20 37.52 -37.75
C ALA A 12 8.96 37.12 -36.93
N VAL A 13 7.81 37.77 -37.13
CA VAL A 13 6.58 37.49 -36.35
C VAL A 13 5.61 36.55 -37.09
N PHE A 14 5.83 36.26 -38.38
CA PHE A 14 4.97 35.35 -39.15
C PHE A 14 5.45 33.89 -39.19
N SER A 15 6.67 33.60 -38.74
CA SER A 15 7.25 32.25 -38.86
C SER A 15 6.87 31.29 -37.72
N CYS A 16 6.20 31.78 -36.66
CA CYS A 16 5.82 30.95 -35.51
C CYS A 16 4.36 30.47 -35.51
N VAL A 17 3.62 30.64 -36.60
CA VAL A 17 2.24 30.13 -36.76
C VAL A 17 2.09 29.27 -38.02
N GLN A 18 3.15 28.56 -38.39
CA GLN A 18 2.96 27.31 -39.13
C GLN A 18 2.74 26.21 -38.09
N ALA A 19 1.55 26.22 -37.49
CA ALA A 19 1.02 25.01 -36.87
C ALA A 19 1.21 23.89 -37.89
N GLN A 20 1.97 22.86 -37.54
CA GLN A 20 2.10 21.67 -38.37
C GLN A 20 0.69 21.23 -38.74
N LYS A 21 0.33 21.32 -40.02
CA LYS A 21 -0.94 20.79 -40.50
C LYS A 21 -0.96 19.34 -40.03
N PRO A 22 -1.97 18.92 -39.23
CA PRO A 22 -1.95 17.59 -38.66
C PRO A 22 -1.85 16.56 -39.79
N ASP A 23 -1.02 15.54 -39.62
CA ASP A 23 -0.77 14.51 -40.62
C ASP A 23 -2.11 13.97 -41.15
N PRO A 24 -2.36 13.92 -42.47
CA PRO A 24 -3.62 13.43 -43.04
C PRO A 24 -4.02 12.03 -42.55
N ILE A 25 -3.04 11.17 -42.25
CA ILE A 25 -3.25 9.83 -41.69
C ILE A 25 -3.73 9.95 -40.24
N GLN A 26 -3.11 10.82 -39.43
CA GLN A 26 -3.56 11.07 -38.06
C GLN A 26 -4.98 11.66 -38.04
N GLN A 27 -5.29 12.62 -38.92
CA GLN A 27 -6.62 13.20 -39.03
C GLN A 27 -7.67 12.15 -39.39
N LYS A 28 -7.35 11.27 -40.35
CA LYS A 28 -8.24 10.16 -40.75
C LYS A 28 -8.58 9.27 -39.56
N TYR A 29 -7.58 8.83 -38.79
CA TYR A 29 -7.83 7.90 -37.67
C TYR A 29 -8.41 8.58 -36.44
N ALA A 30 -8.04 9.83 -36.17
CA ALA A 30 -8.64 10.62 -35.09
C ALA A 30 -10.15 10.83 -35.30
N ALA A 31 -10.60 10.95 -36.56
CA ALA A 31 -12.02 11.07 -36.88
C ALA A 31 -12.86 9.84 -36.49
N TYR A 32 -12.24 8.66 -36.27
CA TYR A 32 -12.96 7.48 -35.76
C TYR A 32 -13.26 7.57 -34.26
N ILE A 33 -12.56 8.44 -33.51
CA ILE A 33 -12.77 8.61 -32.07
C ILE A 33 -13.81 9.71 -31.87
N THR A 34 -15.05 9.32 -31.57
CA THR A 34 -16.16 10.26 -31.37
C THR A 34 -16.62 10.28 -29.91
N ALA A 35 -17.11 11.44 -29.46
CA ALA A 35 -17.67 11.57 -28.11
C ALA A 35 -18.90 10.67 -27.92
N GLU A 36 -19.67 10.42 -28.99
CA GLU A 36 -20.82 9.53 -28.96
C GLU A 36 -20.42 8.08 -28.68
N ASP A 37 -19.42 7.57 -29.38
CA ASP A 37 -18.94 6.19 -29.20
C ASP A 37 -18.29 5.99 -27.83
N ALA A 38 -17.44 6.95 -27.41
CA ALA A 38 -16.84 6.94 -26.07
C ALA A 38 -17.91 6.94 -24.97
N ARG A 39 -18.95 7.78 -25.10
CA ARG A 39 -20.06 7.84 -24.15
C ARG A 39 -20.84 6.53 -24.10
N LYS A 40 -21.09 5.88 -25.24
CA LYS A 40 -21.77 4.57 -25.29
C LYS A 40 -21.03 3.52 -24.45
N HIS A 41 -19.72 3.35 -24.66
CA HIS A 41 -18.92 2.40 -23.89
C HIS A 41 -18.88 2.76 -22.40
N LEU A 42 -18.67 4.04 -22.08
CA LEU A 42 -18.63 4.53 -20.71
C LEU A 42 -19.96 4.27 -19.98
N THR A 43 -21.09 4.60 -20.59
CA THR A 43 -22.42 4.40 -20.01
C THR A 43 -22.69 2.92 -19.70
N ILE A 44 -22.27 1.99 -20.57
CA ILE A 44 -22.44 0.56 -20.33
C ILE A 44 -21.54 0.11 -19.17
N LEU A 45 -20.24 0.39 -19.25
CA LEU A 45 -19.27 -0.07 -18.26
C LEU A 45 -19.54 0.51 -16.86
N ALA A 46 -20.02 1.75 -16.78
CA ALA A 46 -20.33 2.44 -15.53
C ALA A 46 -21.80 2.28 -15.08
N SER A 47 -22.60 1.45 -15.75
CA SER A 47 -23.99 1.23 -15.37
C SER A 47 -24.13 0.39 -14.10
N ASP A 48 -25.24 0.56 -13.39
CA ASP A 48 -25.62 -0.28 -12.23
C ASP A 48 -25.65 -1.77 -12.58
N ALA A 49 -25.97 -2.11 -13.83
CA ALA A 49 -25.97 -3.49 -14.31
C ALA A 49 -24.59 -4.15 -14.24
N PHE A 50 -23.51 -3.35 -14.26
CA PHE A 50 -22.15 -3.84 -14.06
C PHE A 50 -21.78 -3.89 -12.58
N GLU A 51 -22.50 -3.22 -11.67
CA GLU A 51 -22.32 -3.34 -10.20
C GLU A 51 -20.92 -2.87 -9.71
N GLY A 52 -20.33 -1.90 -10.41
CA GLY A 52 -18.90 -1.62 -10.29
C GLY A 52 -18.08 -2.66 -11.08
N ARG A 53 -16.76 -2.68 -10.94
CA ARG A 53 -15.89 -3.64 -11.65
C ARG A 53 -14.73 -4.05 -10.74
N GLU A 54 -15.00 -4.18 -9.44
CA GLU A 54 -13.98 -4.54 -8.48
C GLU A 54 -13.47 -5.94 -8.81
N THR A 55 -12.14 -6.10 -8.80
CA THR A 55 -11.47 -7.36 -9.09
C THR A 55 -12.04 -8.51 -8.24
N GLY A 56 -12.36 -9.64 -8.87
CA GLY A 56 -12.95 -10.80 -8.18
C GLY A 56 -14.46 -10.72 -7.95
N LYS A 57 -15.14 -9.62 -8.34
CA LYS A 57 -16.60 -9.47 -8.23
C LYS A 57 -17.32 -9.75 -9.56
N PRO A 58 -18.64 -10.03 -9.54
CA PRO A 58 -19.41 -10.28 -10.77
C PRO A 58 -19.31 -9.18 -11.82
N GLY A 59 -19.17 -7.92 -11.39
CA GLY A 59 -19.01 -6.77 -12.29
C GLY A 59 -17.77 -6.81 -13.16
N ALA A 60 -16.64 -7.26 -12.62
CA ALA A 60 -15.41 -7.43 -13.39
C ALA A 60 -15.57 -8.49 -14.48
N GLU A 61 -16.30 -9.57 -14.20
CA GLU A 61 -16.60 -10.61 -15.20
C GLU A 61 -17.53 -10.09 -16.32
N LYS A 62 -18.55 -9.29 -15.98
CA LYS A 62 -19.40 -8.63 -16.98
C LYS A 62 -18.59 -7.71 -17.88
N ALA A 63 -17.69 -6.92 -17.29
CA ALA A 63 -16.76 -6.03 -18.01
C ALA A 63 -15.83 -6.81 -18.95
N ALA A 64 -15.23 -7.90 -18.47
CA ALA A 64 -14.34 -8.73 -19.26
C ALA A 64 -15.07 -9.30 -20.50
N ASN A 65 -16.27 -9.85 -20.30
CA ASN A 65 -17.08 -10.39 -21.39
C ASN A 65 -17.51 -9.33 -22.40
N TYR A 66 -17.86 -8.13 -21.92
CA TYR A 66 -18.19 -7.00 -22.79
C TYR A 66 -16.99 -6.64 -23.70
N LEU A 67 -15.80 -6.48 -23.12
CA LEU A 67 -14.59 -6.16 -23.86
C LEU A 67 -14.22 -7.24 -24.88
N ALA A 68 -14.30 -8.52 -24.50
CA ALA A 68 -14.06 -9.64 -25.43
C ALA A 68 -15.06 -9.63 -26.59
N GLY A 69 -16.33 -9.27 -26.33
CA GLY A 69 -17.34 -9.07 -27.35
C GLY A 69 -17.01 -7.95 -28.33
N GLU A 70 -16.54 -6.80 -27.84
CA GLU A 70 -16.10 -5.68 -28.70
C GLU A 70 -14.86 -6.05 -29.52
N PHE A 71 -13.87 -6.72 -28.94
CA PHE A 71 -12.70 -7.24 -29.68
C PHE A 71 -13.09 -8.19 -30.80
N LYS A 72 -14.05 -9.08 -30.55
CA LYS A 72 -14.58 -9.99 -31.58
C LYS A 72 -15.27 -9.22 -32.71
N LYS A 73 -16.08 -8.21 -32.40
CA LYS A 73 -16.75 -7.36 -33.41
C LYS A 73 -15.74 -6.59 -34.28
N LEU A 74 -14.61 -6.18 -33.69
CA LEU A 74 -13.51 -5.53 -34.39
C LEU A 74 -12.66 -6.51 -35.23
N GLY A 75 -12.92 -7.82 -35.15
CA GLY A 75 -12.18 -8.85 -35.89
C GLY A 75 -10.81 -9.18 -35.29
N LEU A 76 -10.55 -8.80 -34.03
CA LEU A 76 -9.31 -9.16 -33.34
C LEU A 76 -9.27 -10.66 -33.06
N GLN A 77 -8.09 -11.27 -33.17
CA GLN A 77 -7.88 -12.67 -32.82
C GLN A 77 -7.81 -12.86 -31.31
N ALA A 78 -8.14 -14.07 -30.86
CA ALA A 78 -8.09 -14.51 -29.47
C ALA A 78 -6.77 -15.27 -29.21
N PRO A 79 -5.71 -14.60 -28.72
CA PRO A 79 -4.36 -15.15 -28.77
C PRO A 79 -4.08 -16.22 -27.71
N ASN A 80 -4.91 -16.34 -26.66
CA ASN A 80 -4.69 -17.31 -25.60
C ASN A 80 -5.40 -18.64 -25.92
N LYS A 81 -4.79 -19.47 -26.78
CA LYS A 81 -5.34 -20.79 -27.17
C LYS A 81 -6.79 -20.71 -27.69
N GLY A 82 -7.12 -19.64 -28.40
CA GLY A 82 -8.49 -19.38 -28.90
C GLY A 82 -9.41 -18.64 -27.91
N SER A 83 -8.91 -18.24 -26.74
CA SER A 83 -9.62 -17.40 -25.76
C SER A 83 -9.10 -15.96 -25.76
N TYR A 84 -10.01 -15.00 -25.53
CA TYR A 84 -9.65 -13.60 -25.24
C TYR A 84 -9.26 -13.40 -23.77
N PHE A 85 -9.52 -14.37 -22.90
CA PHE A 85 -9.27 -14.28 -21.47
C PHE A 85 -7.92 -14.89 -21.14
N LEU A 86 -7.07 -14.13 -20.46
CA LEU A 86 -5.82 -14.57 -19.86
C LEU A 86 -6.00 -14.59 -18.34
N ASP A 87 -5.98 -15.78 -17.74
CA ASP A 87 -6.15 -15.92 -16.29
C ASP A 87 -4.98 -15.27 -15.53
N VAL A 88 -5.32 -14.43 -14.55
CA VAL A 88 -4.36 -13.83 -13.63
C VAL A 88 -4.51 -14.53 -12.28
N PRO A 89 -3.47 -15.22 -11.77
CA PRO A 89 -3.58 -15.99 -10.54
C PRO A 89 -3.55 -15.04 -9.33
N LEU A 90 -4.70 -14.46 -8.99
CA LEU A 90 -4.86 -13.57 -7.85
C LEU A 90 -5.38 -14.30 -6.61
N GLU A 91 -5.02 -13.78 -5.45
CA GLU A 91 -5.54 -14.18 -4.16
C GLU A 91 -5.98 -12.95 -3.36
N GLU A 92 -7.13 -13.07 -2.70
CA GLU A 92 -7.62 -12.12 -1.70
C GLU A 92 -7.06 -12.52 -0.34
N LYS A 93 -6.31 -11.61 0.28
CA LYS A 93 -5.76 -11.77 1.62
C LYS A 93 -6.51 -10.93 2.63
N SER A 94 -6.90 -11.55 3.74
CA SER A 94 -7.56 -10.88 4.85
C SER A 94 -6.83 -11.19 6.15
N LEU A 95 -6.27 -10.17 6.80
CA LEU A 95 -5.68 -10.31 8.13
C LEU A 95 -6.81 -10.42 9.17
N LYS A 96 -6.81 -11.51 9.92
CA LYS A 96 -7.70 -11.74 11.06
C LYS A 96 -6.90 -11.56 12.34
N VAL A 97 -7.34 -10.65 13.21
CA VAL A 97 -6.87 -10.54 14.59
C VAL A 97 -8.02 -10.97 15.48
N THR A 98 -7.91 -12.15 16.09
CA THR A 98 -8.99 -12.75 16.89
C THR A 98 -8.85 -12.48 18.39
N ALA A 99 -7.65 -12.09 18.83
CA ALA A 99 -7.42 -11.57 20.16
C ALA A 99 -6.29 -10.54 20.12
N PHE A 100 -6.46 -9.44 20.83
CA PHE A 100 -5.39 -8.52 21.19
C PHE A 100 -5.76 -7.90 22.53
N THR A 101 -5.16 -8.37 23.62
CA THR A 101 -5.52 -7.95 24.98
C THR A 101 -4.30 -7.53 25.76
N VAL A 102 -4.42 -6.45 26.53
CA VAL A 102 -3.42 -6.03 27.52
C VAL A 102 -4.11 -5.97 28.88
N ASN A 103 -3.60 -6.69 29.88
CA ASN A 103 -4.19 -6.78 31.22
C ASN A 103 -5.70 -7.09 31.17
N ASN A 104 -6.07 -8.07 30.32
CA ASN A 104 -7.45 -8.49 30.04
C ASN A 104 -8.35 -7.43 29.39
N GLN A 105 -7.84 -6.26 29.02
CA GLN A 105 -8.57 -5.26 28.24
C GLN A 105 -8.39 -5.54 26.75
N PRO A 106 -9.48 -5.77 25.98
CA PRO A 106 -9.40 -6.02 24.55
C PRO A 106 -9.20 -4.72 23.76
N PHE A 107 -8.49 -4.84 22.64
CA PHE A 107 -8.27 -3.76 21.68
C PHE A 107 -8.52 -4.26 20.26
N GLU A 108 -8.90 -3.34 19.38
CA GLU A 108 -9.35 -3.66 18.03
C GLU A 108 -8.38 -3.12 16.96
N ASN A 109 -8.02 -3.98 16.00
CA ASN A 109 -7.20 -3.58 14.85
C ASN A 109 -8.00 -2.62 13.97
N GLY A 110 -7.38 -1.52 13.54
CA GLY A 110 -8.05 -0.46 12.79
C GLY A 110 -8.70 0.61 13.69
N LYS A 111 -8.77 0.41 15.01
CA LYS A 111 -9.31 1.38 15.97
C LYS A 111 -8.27 1.80 17.00
N ASP A 112 -7.65 0.81 17.65
CA ASP A 112 -6.72 1.01 18.75
C ASP A 112 -5.25 0.81 18.34
N PHE A 113 -5.04 -0.07 17.37
CA PHE A 113 -3.73 -0.34 16.78
C PHE A 113 -3.86 -0.60 15.28
N LEU A 114 -2.73 -0.55 14.58
CA LEU A 114 -2.60 -0.86 13.17
C LEU A 114 -1.58 -1.98 12.98
N MET A 115 -2.08 -3.17 12.71
CA MET A 115 -1.32 -4.33 12.27
C MET A 115 -1.57 -4.58 10.79
N ARG A 116 -0.50 -4.75 10.01
CA ARG A 116 -0.54 -5.06 8.57
C ARG A 116 0.51 -6.11 8.24
N GLY A 117 0.25 -6.90 7.20
CA GLY A 117 1.16 -7.93 6.72
C GLY A 117 0.43 -9.24 6.45
N THR A 118 1.22 -10.25 6.12
CA THR A 118 0.74 -11.63 5.93
C THR A 118 1.35 -12.49 7.03
N PHE A 119 0.50 -13.21 7.76
CA PHE A 119 0.90 -13.98 8.92
C PHE A 119 0.40 -15.42 8.84
N SER A 120 1.27 -16.36 9.24
CA SER A 120 0.82 -17.69 9.61
C SER A 120 -0.03 -17.63 10.88
N ASN A 121 -0.72 -18.73 11.18
CA ASN A 121 -1.49 -18.80 12.43
C ASN A 121 -0.57 -18.65 13.64
N THR A 122 -0.73 -17.54 14.35
CA THR A 122 0.15 -17.12 15.43
C THR A 122 -0.67 -16.87 16.69
N SER A 123 -0.24 -17.46 17.80
CA SER A 123 -0.78 -17.21 19.13
C SER A 123 0.35 -16.85 20.07
N LEU A 124 0.24 -15.69 20.70
CA LEU A 124 1.24 -15.13 21.61
C LEU A 124 0.61 -14.90 22.97
N HIS A 125 1.33 -15.30 24.01
CA HIS A 125 1.02 -14.97 25.39
C HIS A 125 2.32 -14.61 26.11
N ALA A 126 2.32 -13.49 26.82
CA ALA A 126 3.43 -13.05 27.64
C ALA A 126 2.93 -12.38 28.91
N ASN A 127 3.66 -12.58 30.01
CA ASN A 127 3.40 -11.89 31.29
C ASN A 127 4.35 -10.72 31.52
N ASP A 128 5.30 -10.53 30.60
CA ASP A 128 6.31 -9.50 30.65
C ASP A 128 6.33 -8.78 29.30
N VAL A 129 6.33 -7.45 29.33
CA VAL A 129 6.62 -6.60 28.17
C VAL A 129 7.85 -5.75 28.45
N ILE A 130 8.64 -5.44 27.44
CA ILE A 130 9.86 -4.63 27.59
C ILE A 130 9.55 -3.22 27.08
N PHE A 131 9.53 -2.24 27.98
CA PHE A 131 9.50 -0.84 27.58
C PHE A 131 10.90 -0.41 27.13
N ILE A 132 10.96 0.13 25.94
CA ILE A 132 12.14 0.72 25.31
C ILE A 132 11.77 2.17 25.01
N GLY A 133 12.67 3.11 25.33
CA GLY A 133 12.49 4.52 25.04
C GLY A 133 12.52 4.81 23.54
N TYR A 134 13.45 5.66 23.11
CA TYR A 134 13.63 5.99 21.70
C TYR A 134 14.38 4.90 20.91
N GLY A 135 14.90 3.86 21.57
CA GLY A 135 15.61 2.74 20.97
C GLY A 135 17.09 3.03 20.70
N THR A 136 17.71 3.93 21.48
CA THR A 136 19.14 4.21 21.34
C THR A 136 19.98 3.04 21.88
N PRO A 137 21.23 2.86 21.43
CA PRO A 137 22.10 1.80 21.94
C PRO A 137 22.24 1.81 23.47
N GLU A 138 22.27 2.99 24.09
CA GLU A 138 22.38 3.17 25.54
C GLU A 138 21.13 2.67 26.28
N GLU A 139 19.94 2.85 25.70
CA GLU A 139 18.68 2.37 26.28
C GLU A 139 18.55 0.85 26.16
N LEU A 140 19.05 0.26 25.07
CA LEU A 140 19.00 -1.19 24.86
C LEU A 140 19.95 -1.95 25.77
N GLY A 141 21.16 -1.44 26.00
CA GLY A 141 22.15 -2.09 26.87
C GLY A 141 22.39 -3.56 26.48
N THR A 142 22.34 -4.47 27.46
CA THR A 142 22.59 -5.92 27.30
C THR A 142 21.35 -6.79 27.50
N ILE A 143 20.14 -6.20 27.51
CA ILE A 143 18.91 -6.95 27.76
C ILE A 143 18.63 -7.96 26.63
N ASP A 144 18.18 -9.16 26.99
CA ASP A 144 17.72 -10.15 26.02
C ASP A 144 16.29 -9.83 25.56
N LEU A 145 16.14 -9.55 24.27
CA LEU A 145 14.87 -9.21 23.63
C LEU A 145 14.27 -10.39 22.86
N SER A 146 14.95 -11.54 22.81
CA SER A 146 14.52 -12.69 22.04
C SER A 146 13.17 -13.22 22.53
N GLY A 147 12.21 -13.36 21.61
CA GLY A 147 10.84 -13.79 21.89
C GLY A 147 10.02 -12.84 22.77
N LYS A 148 10.52 -11.64 23.10
CA LYS A 148 9.83 -10.68 23.97
C LYS A 148 8.84 -9.81 23.20
N ILE A 149 7.88 -9.26 23.93
CA ILE A 149 6.98 -8.22 23.43
C ILE A 149 7.59 -6.87 23.80
N LEU A 150 7.91 -6.05 22.79
CA LEU A 150 8.54 -4.75 22.99
C LEU A 150 7.50 -3.64 22.88
N VAL A 151 7.61 -2.61 23.71
CA VAL A 151 6.87 -1.34 23.59
C VAL A 151 7.88 -0.25 23.38
N TRP A 152 7.83 0.42 22.24
CA TRP A 152 8.84 1.37 21.78
C TRP A 152 8.22 2.72 21.41
N ILE A 153 8.92 3.81 21.71
CA ILE A 153 8.52 5.17 21.31
C ILE A 153 8.84 5.38 19.83
N ASN A 154 7.80 5.36 18.99
CA ASN A 154 7.95 5.60 17.55
C ASN A 154 7.90 7.10 17.22
N GLU A 155 8.89 7.84 17.73
CA GLU A 155 9.14 9.25 17.45
C GLU A 155 10.67 9.47 17.41
N ASP A 156 11.13 10.57 16.82
CA ASP A 156 12.54 10.93 16.94
C ASP A 156 12.84 11.42 18.36
N LYS A 157 13.99 11.02 18.93
CA LYS A 157 14.44 11.53 20.22
C LYS A 157 14.68 13.04 20.14
N PRO A 158 14.12 13.85 21.05
CA PRO A 158 14.40 15.28 21.10
C PRO A 158 15.89 15.60 21.21
N GLY A 159 16.39 16.39 20.26
CA GLY A 159 17.74 16.91 20.24
C GLY A 159 17.75 18.44 20.22
N THR A 160 18.80 19.05 20.76
CA THR A 160 18.96 20.50 20.79
C THR A 160 19.06 21.07 19.37
N GLY A 161 18.18 22.02 19.03
CA GLY A 161 18.22 22.74 17.74
C GLY A 161 17.63 21.99 16.54
N THR A 162 16.99 20.84 16.74
CA THR A 162 16.37 20.05 15.67
C THR A 162 14.87 19.90 15.90
N THR A 163 14.06 20.09 14.86
CA THR A 163 12.63 19.75 14.92
C THR A 163 12.47 18.24 14.95
N THR A 164 11.84 17.71 15.99
CA THR A 164 11.57 16.28 16.12
C THR A 164 10.48 15.82 15.17
N ASN A 165 10.73 14.74 14.46
CA ASN A 165 9.68 14.08 13.70
C ASN A 165 8.86 13.17 14.62
N THR A 166 7.63 13.58 14.90
CA THR A 166 6.67 12.84 15.73
C THR A 166 5.64 12.05 14.91
N SER A 167 5.81 11.97 13.58
CA SER A 167 4.91 11.20 12.72
C SER A 167 5.00 9.72 13.03
N TYR A 168 3.85 9.03 13.10
CA TYR A 168 3.81 7.56 13.19
C TYR A 168 4.53 6.86 12.02
N ARG A 169 4.68 7.55 10.87
CA ARG A 169 5.37 7.00 9.71
C ARG A 169 6.86 6.88 10.03
N ILE A 170 7.38 5.68 9.85
CA ILE A 170 8.78 5.36 10.12
C ILE A 170 9.68 6.18 9.19
N SER A 171 10.58 6.99 9.77
CA SER A 171 11.65 7.68 9.06
C SER A 171 12.81 6.73 8.72
N ALA A 172 13.74 7.14 7.86
CA ALA A 172 14.94 6.34 7.57
C ALA A 172 15.76 6.02 8.83
N ALA A 173 15.87 6.98 9.76
CA ALA A 173 16.56 6.79 11.04
C ALA A 173 15.83 5.76 11.92
N ARG A 174 14.51 5.89 12.07
CA ARG A 174 13.70 4.93 12.84
C ARG A 174 13.64 3.55 12.20
N ASN A 175 13.77 3.45 10.88
CA ASN A 175 13.88 2.16 10.20
C ASN A 175 15.15 1.41 10.61
N LYS A 176 16.26 2.12 10.90
CA LYS A 176 17.47 1.50 11.44
C LYS A 176 17.21 0.92 12.84
N ILE A 177 16.54 1.69 13.70
CA ILE A 177 16.16 1.24 15.05
C ILE A 177 15.28 0.00 14.98
N VAL A 178 14.26 -0.01 14.11
CA VAL A 178 13.40 -1.19 13.91
C VAL A 178 14.21 -2.41 13.47
N LYS A 179 15.14 -2.25 12.53
CA LYS A 179 16.02 -3.35 12.10
C LYS A 179 16.93 -3.84 13.24
N ASP A 180 17.48 -2.92 14.03
CA ASP A 180 18.32 -3.26 15.17
C ASP A 180 17.51 -4.04 16.22
N LEU A 181 16.28 -3.61 16.53
CA LEU A 181 15.35 -4.34 17.39
C LEU A 181 15.00 -5.73 16.81
N GLN A 182 14.66 -5.81 15.53
CA GLN A 182 14.31 -7.07 14.86
C GLN A 182 15.50 -8.05 14.83
N SER A 183 16.74 -7.55 14.76
CA SER A 183 17.95 -8.39 14.82
C SER A 183 18.12 -9.12 16.15
N LYS A 184 17.41 -8.68 17.20
CA LYS A 184 17.36 -9.33 18.51
C LYS A 184 16.22 -10.34 18.64
N HIS A 185 15.53 -10.63 17.54
CA HIS A 185 14.46 -11.63 17.44
C HIS A 185 13.31 -11.50 18.46
N PRO A 186 12.75 -10.29 18.72
CA PRO A 186 11.55 -10.18 19.52
C PRO A 186 10.38 -10.91 18.88
N ALA A 187 9.35 -11.23 19.67
CA ALA A 187 8.11 -11.78 19.13
C ALA A 187 7.28 -10.71 18.41
N VAL A 188 7.20 -9.49 18.98
CA VAL A 188 6.44 -8.35 18.44
C VAL A 188 7.08 -7.04 18.88
N ILE A 189 7.03 -6.01 18.03
CA ILE A 189 7.37 -4.63 18.36
C ILE A 189 6.10 -3.77 18.32
N LEU A 190 5.69 -3.25 19.47
CA LEU A 190 4.56 -2.33 19.61
C LEU A 190 5.08 -0.88 19.55
N ALA A 191 4.91 -0.25 18.39
CA ALA A 191 5.37 1.10 18.09
C ALA A 191 4.31 2.13 18.55
N ALA A 192 4.50 2.70 19.73
CA ALA A 192 3.56 3.67 20.30
C ALA A 192 3.78 5.07 19.71
N ASN A 193 2.70 5.70 19.28
CA ASN A 193 2.72 7.06 18.71
C ASN A 193 1.35 7.74 18.88
N ALA A 194 1.35 9.03 19.25
CA ALA A 194 0.11 9.78 19.45
C ALA A 194 -0.71 9.99 18.16
N GLY A 195 -0.04 10.12 17.02
CA GLY A 195 -0.67 10.42 15.73
C GLY A 195 -1.46 9.26 15.12
N ILE A 196 -1.31 8.03 15.62
CA ILE A 196 -2.00 6.87 15.03
C ILE A 196 -3.52 6.91 15.29
N ALA A 197 -3.97 7.51 16.40
CA ALA A 197 -5.39 7.53 16.75
C ALA A 197 -6.23 8.26 15.70
N GLU A 198 -5.78 9.42 15.22
CA GLU A 198 -6.49 10.19 14.19
C GLU A 198 -6.44 9.50 12.82
N VAL A 199 -5.33 8.81 12.54
CA VAL A 199 -5.16 8.03 11.31
C VAL A 199 -6.13 6.85 11.29
N LEU A 200 -6.27 6.13 12.40
CA LEU A 200 -7.20 5.02 12.54
C LEU A 200 -8.66 5.49 12.49
N LYS A 201 -8.97 6.62 13.11
CA LYS A 201 -10.32 7.22 13.02
C LYS A 201 -10.74 7.52 11.58
N ARG A 202 -9.80 7.96 10.72
CA ARG A 202 -10.08 8.30 9.31
C ARG A 202 -9.99 7.13 8.35
N PHE A 203 -9.04 6.23 8.57
CA PHE A 203 -8.64 5.23 7.56
C PHE A 203 -8.58 3.80 8.11
N GLY A 204 -9.03 3.57 9.34
CA GLY A 204 -8.95 2.26 10.01
C GLY A 204 -9.60 1.13 9.24
N SER A 205 -10.81 1.35 8.71
CA SER A 205 -11.52 0.38 7.86
C SER A 205 -10.76 0.09 6.56
N SER A 206 -10.26 1.13 5.88
CA SER A 206 -9.47 0.98 4.66
C SER A 206 -8.15 0.23 4.88
N PHE A 207 -7.53 0.36 6.06
CA PHE A 207 -6.28 -0.33 6.37
C PHE A 207 -6.46 -1.80 6.78
N THR A 208 -7.65 -2.17 7.24
CA THR A 208 -7.97 -3.53 7.73
C THR A 208 -8.76 -4.36 6.72
N GLY A 209 -9.21 -3.74 5.62
CA GLY A 209 -9.82 -4.42 4.50
C GLY A 209 -8.92 -5.46 3.86
N SER A 210 -9.55 -6.38 3.12
CA SER A 210 -8.83 -7.37 2.32
C SER A 210 -7.99 -6.69 1.23
N SER A 211 -6.89 -7.34 0.84
CA SER A 211 -6.06 -6.91 -0.28
C SER A 211 -5.97 -8.00 -1.34
N ILE A 212 -6.05 -7.62 -2.61
CA ILE A 212 -5.75 -8.51 -3.73
C ILE A 212 -4.25 -8.51 -4.00
N ALA A 213 -3.67 -9.69 -4.20
CA ALA A 213 -2.27 -9.86 -4.58
C ALA A 213 -2.11 -10.97 -5.61
N LEU A 214 -1.03 -10.91 -6.40
CA LEU A 214 -0.62 -12.05 -7.21
C LEU A 214 -0.23 -13.22 -6.30
N LYS A 215 -0.78 -14.40 -6.59
CA LYS A 215 -0.38 -15.65 -5.97
C LYS A 215 1.05 -15.95 -6.41
N LYS A 216 1.97 -15.94 -5.46
CA LYS A 216 3.36 -16.35 -5.70
C LYS A 216 3.43 -17.88 -5.66
N GLU A 217 3.70 -18.50 -6.80
CA GLU A 217 4.11 -19.90 -6.84
C GLU A 217 5.51 -20.03 -6.21
N ASN A 218 5.69 -20.97 -5.28
CA ASN A 218 6.95 -21.19 -4.57
C ASN A 218 7.48 -19.96 -3.81
N ALA A 219 6.61 -19.25 -3.08
CA ALA A 219 7.07 -18.22 -2.15
C ALA A 219 8.06 -18.84 -1.15
N THR A 220 9.33 -18.43 -1.21
CA THR A 220 10.29 -18.72 -0.15
C THR A 220 9.66 -18.31 1.17
N PRO A 221 9.67 -19.15 2.23
CA PRO A 221 9.21 -18.74 3.54
C PRO A 221 9.99 -17.48 3.90
N VAL A 222 9.33 -16.32 3.87
CA VAL A 222 9.95 -15.09 4.35
C VAL A 222 10.21 -15.36 5.82
N GLN A 223 11.48 -15.40 6.20
CA GLN A 223 11.84 -15.50 7.62
C GLN A 223 11.16 -14.33 8.30
N GLN A 224 10.13 -14.65 9.08
CA GLN A 224 9.17 -13.66 9.52
C GLN A 224 9.82 -12.83 10.62
N GLN A 225 10.37 -11.68 10.25
CA GLN A 225 10.84 -10.69 11.21
C GLN A 225 9.66 -10.31 12.12
N ALA A 226 9.97 -9.96 13.36
CA ALA A 226 8.98 -9.52 14.32
C ALA A 226 8.08 -8.42 13.71
N PRO A 227 6.74 -8.58 13.73
CA PRO A 227 5.86 -7.53 13.24
C PRO A 227 6.02 -6.25 14.06
N VAL A 228 5.98 -5.13 13.35
CA VAL A 228 5.86 -3.80 13.95
C VAL A 228 4.39 -3.39 13.89
N ILE A 229 3.76 -3.27 15.06
CA ILE A 229 2.35 -2.89 15.20
C ILE A 229 2.32 -1.48 15.75
N ASN A 230 1.70 -0.53 15.02
CA ASN A 230 1.54 0.81 15.55
C ASN A 230 0.38 0.81 16.56
N ILE A 231 0.59 1.34 17.76
CA ILE A 231 -0.43 1.36 18.82
C ILE A 231 -0.71 2.79 19.27
N ASN A 232 -1.97 3.08 19.61
CA ASN A 232 -2.33 4.38 20.18
C ASN A 232 -1.86 4.48 21.64
N LEU A 233 -1.95 5.68 22.22
CA LEU A 233 -1.50 5.91 23.59
C LEU A 233 -2.35 5.19 24.64
N THR A 234 -3.62 4.90 24.36
CA THR A 234 -4.48 4.13 25.27
C THR A 234 -3.96 2.70 25.46
N VAL A 235 -3.55 2.05 24.38
CA VAL A 235 -2.89 0.73 24.43
C VAL A 235 -1.54 0.85 25.13
N ALA A 236 -0.75 1.87 24.80
CA ALA A 236 0.56 2.11 25.39
C ALA A 236 0.48 2.32 26.92
N ASP A 237 -0.50 3.09 27.40
CA ASP A 237 -0.75 3.31 28.83
C ASP A 237 -1.15 2.01 29.54
N GLN A 238 -1.98 1.16 28.93
CA GLN A 238 -2.27 -0.15 29.53
C GLN A 238 -1.03 -1.04 29.64
N LEU A 239 -0.13 -0.96 28.65
CA LEU A 239 1.11 -1.76 28.65
C LEU A 239 2.06 -1.35 29.78
N VAL A 240 2.12 -0.05 30.09
CA VAL A 240 3.05 0.48 31.08
C VAL A 240 2.47 0.71 32.47
N LYS A 241 1.16 0.49 32.65
CA LYS A 241 0.40 0.77 33.88
C LYS A 241 1.04 0.25 35.16
N VAL A 242 1.64 -0.94 35.13
CA VAL A 242 2.30 -1.57 36.29
C VAL A 242 3.52 -0.80 36.80
N SER A 243 4.10 0.08 35.97
CA SER A 243 5.20 0.97 36.39
C SER A 243 4.76 2.09 37.35
N GLY A 244 3.46 2.33 37.48
CA GLY A 244 2.91 3.50 38.19
C GLY A 244 3.04 4.81 37.40
N GLN A 245 3.55 4.77 36.17
CA GLN A 245 3.70 5.91 35.27
C GLN A 245 2.83 5.73 34.02
N THR A 246 2.42 6.85 33.43
CA THR A 246 1.83 6.90 32.07
C THR A 246 2.91 6.74 31.01
N PHE A 247 2.51 6.38 29.79
CA PHE A 247 3.43 6.29 28.66
C PHE A 247 4.09 7.64 28.37
N GLU A 248 3.34 8.75 28.48
CA GLU A 248 3.89 10.09 28.26
C GLU A 248 4.93 10.47 29.32
N GLN A 249 4.74 10.07 30.58
CA GLN A 249 5.75 10.27 31.64
C GLN A 249 7.02 9.47 31.37
N LEU A 250 6.90 8.22 30.93
CA LEU A 250 8.06 7.41 30.53
C LEU A 250 8.77 7.98 29.31
N LYS A 251 8.01 8.43 28.30
CA LYS A 251 8.54 9.11 27.12
C LYS A 251 9.33 10.36 27.49
N LYS A 252 8.78 11.22 28.36
CA LYS A 252 9.48 12.42 28.85
C LYS A 252 10.78 12.05 29.57
N ALA A 253 10.77 11.05 30.44
CA ALA A 253 11.98 10.58 31.12
C ALA A 253 13.04 10.06 30.14
N SER A 254 12.64 9.31 29.10
CA SER A 254 13.52 8.85 28.02
C SER A 254 14.04 9.97 27.11
N ALA A 255 13.33 11.10 27.02
CA ALA A 255 13.81 12.28 26.30
C ALA A 255 14.89 13.02 27.10
N GLU A 256 14.69 13.16 28.42
CA GLU A 256 15.61 13.86 29.33
C GLU A 256 16.87 13.05 29.66
N GLY A 257 16.78 11.71 29.65
CA GLY A 257 17.91 10.82 29.89
C GLY A 257 17.80 9.51 29.10
N ASN A 258 18.92 8.83 28.85
CA ASN A 258 18.91 7.50 28.25
C ASN A 258 18.44 6.47 29.30
N VAL A 259 17.13 6.38 29.52
CA VAL A 259 16.53 5.45 30.48
C VAL A 259 16.68 4.02 29.95
N PRO A 260 17.39 3.11 30.67
CA PRO A 260 17.53 1.73 30.24
C PRO A 260 16.18 1.04 30.07
N ALA A 261 16.12 0.06 29.17
CA ALA A 261 14.93 -0.76 28.93
C ALA A 261 14.40 -1.37 30.24
N LYS A 262 13.07 -1.35 30.41
CA LYS A 262 12.40 -1.80 31.64
C LYS A 262 11.53 -3.02 31.36
N VAL A 263 11.68 -4.05 32.17
CA VAL A 263 10.76 -5.20 32.19
C VAL A 263 9.52 -4.81 32.99
N LEU A 264 8.35 -4.92 32.38
CA LEU A 264 7.06 -4.59 32.99
C LEU A 264 6.18 -5.85 33.05
N LYS A 265 5.67 -6.17 34.24
CA LYS A 265 4.78 -7.32 34.49
C LYS A 265 3.37 -7.04 33.97
N THR A 266 3.17 -7.27 32.68
CA THR A 266 1.95 -6.97 31.94
C THR A 266 1.51 -8.20 31.17
N ASN A 267 0.26 -8.62 31.39
CA ASN A 267 -0.32 -9.73 30.63
C ASN A 267 -0.68 -9.24 29.22
N PHE A 268 -0.04 -9.82 28.20
CA PHE A 268 -0.27 -9.54 26.80
C PHE A 268 -0.69 -10.83 26.08
N THR A 269 -1.76 -10.76 25.30
CA THR A 269 -2.18 -11.86 24.42
C THR A 269 -2.50 -11.32 23.03
N ALA A 270 -2.02 -11.99 21.99
CA ALA A 270 -2.35 -11.66 20.61
C ALA A 270 -2.51 -12.94 19.77
N ASN A 271 -3.63 -13.06 19.06
CA ASN A 271 -3.90 -14.14 18.13
C ASN A 271 -4.24 -13.55 16.76
N TYR A 272 -3.51 -13.96 15.73
CA TYR A 272 -3.71 -13.44 14.38
C TYR A 272 -3.23 -14.41 13.30
N TYR A 273 -3.83 -14.30 12.13
CA TYR A 273 -3.50 -15.07 10.93
C TYR A 273 -3.98 -14.35 9.67
N THR A 274 -3.47 -14.75 8.51
CA THR A 274 -3.99 -14.27 7.23
C THR A 274 -4.75 -15.38 6.52
N GLU A 275 -6.03 -15.15 6.25
CA GLU A 275 -6.78 -15.95 5.30
C GLU A 275 -6.37 -15.58 3.88
N SER A 276 -6.21 -16.58 3.02
CA SER A 276 -6.07 -16.38 1.58
C SER A 276 -7.15 -17.15 0.84
N LYS A 277 -7.83 -16.50 -0.09
CA LYS A 277 -8.85 -17.10 -0.95
C LYS A 277 -8.54 -16.79 -2.41
N PRO A 278 -8.69 -17.74 -3.34
CA PRO A 278 -8.54 -17.46 -4.77
C PRO A 278 -9.46 -16.31 -5.19
N ALA A 279 -8.93 -15.37 -5.96
CA ALA A 279 -9.70 -14.28 -6.56
C ALA A 279 -9.70 -14.48 -8.08
N LYS A 280 -10.89 -14.52 -8.68
CA LYS A 280 -11.03 -14.63 -10.13
C LYS A 280 -10.64 -13.30 -10.78
N ALA A 281 -9.63 -13.33 -11.64
CA ALA A 281 -9.21 -12.18 -12.43
C ALA A 281 -8.73 -12.65 -13.79
N VAL A 282 -9.06 -11.87 -14.81
CA VAL A 282 -8.65 -12.14 -16.18
C VAL A 282 -8.19 -10.83 -16.82
N ASP A 283 -7.12 -10.89 -17.59
CA ASP A 283 -6.87 -9.86 -18.59
C ASP A 283 -7.68 -10.21 -19.85
N VAL A 284 -8.15 -9.19 -20.56
CA VAL A 284 -8.81 -9.35 -21.86
C VAL A 284 -7.84 -8.92 -22.95
N VAL A 285 -7.44 -9.86 -23.80
CA VAL A 285 -6.40 -9.67 -24.82
C VAL A 285 -6.96 -9.93 -26.22
N GLY A 286 -6.85 -8.94 -27.09
CA GLY A 286 -7.13 -9.05 -28.52
C GLY A 286 -5.86 -8.83 -29.34
N PHE A 287 -5.68 -9.62 -30.40
CA PHE A 287 -4.48 -9.54 -31.24
C PHE A 287 -4.85 -9.20 -32.69
N LEU A 288 -4.20 -8.17 -33.24
CA LEU A 288 -4.28 -7.84 -34.66
C LEU A 288 -2.92 -8.17 -35.30
N PRO A 289 -2.82 -9.18 -36.18
CA PRO A 289 -1.56 -9.50 -36.84
C PRO A 289 -1.12 -8.33 -37.74
N GLY A 290 0.16 -7.97 -37.66
CA GLY A 290 0.76 -6.96 -38.52
C GLY A 290 0.75 -7.41 -39.99
N SER A 291 0.42 -6.49 -40.89
CA SER A 291 0.42 -6.75 -42.34
C SER A 291 1.79 -6.53 -43.00
N ASP A 292 2.71 -5.84 -42.33
CA ASP A 292 4.05 -5.59 -42.86
C ASP A 292 4.93 -6.84 -42.74
N PRO A 293 5.49 -7.38 -43.83
CA PRO A 293 6.24 -8.64 -43.80
C PRO A 293 7.56 -8.57 -43.01
N LYS A 294 8.11 -7.37 -42.79
CA LYS A 294 9.36 -7.15 -42.02
C LYS A 294 9.08 -6.87 -40.54
N LEU A 295 8.00 -6.16 -40.25
CA LEU A 295 7.67 -5.72 -38.88
C LEU A 295 6.60 -6.57 -38.19
N LYS A 296 6.02 -7.57 -38.85
CA LYS A 296 4.95 -8.42 -38.29
C LYS A 296 5.31 -9.13 -36.97
N ASP A 297 6.60 -9.29 -36.69
CA ASP A 297 7.10 -9.92 -35.47
C ASP A 297 7.38 -8.89 -34.35
N GLU A 298 7.29 -7.58 -34.65
CA GLU A 298 7.32 -6.51 -33.65
C GLU A 298 5.94 -6.36 -33.00
N ILE A 299 5.92 -6.36 -31.67
CA ILE A 299 4.69 -6.29 -30.89
C ILE A 299 4.52 -4.90 -30.28
N LEU A 300 3.41 -4.25 -30.60
CA LEU A 300 2.97 -3.04 -29.91
C LEU A 300 1.82 -3.39 -28.96
N VAL A 301 1.99 -3.07 -27.68
CA VAL A 301 0.99 -3.35 -26.65
C VAL A 301 0.28 -2.07 -26.27
N PHE A 302 -1.04 -2.04 -26.46
CA PHE A 302 -1.92 -1.03 -25.90
C PHE A 302 -2.68 -1.65 -24.73
N SER A 303 -2.68 -0.98 -23.58
CA SER A 303 -3.34 -1.50 -22.38
C SER A 303 -4.08 -0.39 -21.64
N ALA A 304 -5.13 -0.79 -20.94
CA ALA A 304 -5.87 0.02 -20.00
C ALA A 304 -6.43 -0.92 -18.93
N HIS A 305 -6.43 -0.48 -17.66
CA HIS A 305 -7.13 -1.21 -16.61
C HIS A 305 -8.64 -1.00 -16.79
N TYR A 306 -9.44 -2.02 -16.49
CA TYR A 306 -10.90 -1.95 -16.58
C TYR A 306 -11.60 -2.11 -15.23
N ASP A 307 -10.86 -2.49 -14.19
CA ASP A 307 -11.36 -2.65 -12.83
C ASP A 307 -11.59 -1.29 -12.15
N HIS A 308 -12.63 -1.22 -11.31
CA HIS A 308 -12.99 -0.03 -10.52
C HIS A 308 -13.91 -0.41 -9.36
N ILE A 309 -13.78 0.24 -8.19
CA ILE A 309 -14.59 -0.07 -6.99
C ILE A 309 -16.05 0.38 -7.08
N GLY A 310 -16.37 1.28 -8.03
CA GLY A 310 -17.65 1.99 -8.10
C GLY A 310 -17.42 3.47 -7.95
#